data_AF-A0A453NQ78-F1
#
_entry.id   AF-A0A453NQ78-F1
#
_cell.length_a   1.000
_cell.length_b   1.000
_cell.length_c   1.000
_cell.angle_alpha   90.00
_cell.angle_beta   90.00
_cell.angle_gamma   90.00
#
_symmetry.space_group_name_H-M   'P 1'
#
loop_
_entity.id
_entity.type
_entity.pdbx_description
1 polymer ?
#
loop_
_entity_poly.entity_id
_entity_poly.type
_entity_poly.pdbx_seq_one_letter_code
_entity_poly.pdbx_strand_id
1 'polypeptide(L)'
;GKMNRKPGDWDCRSCQHLNFSRRDLCQRCGEPRSAADRGSVGGALGGDYANFDVRPGDWYCTCGAHNFASRSSCFKCAAFKEEAAVNGGAAGAAGGRASRPGWKSGDWICTSTPC
;
A
#
# COMPACT_ATOMS: atom_id res chain seq x y z
N GLY A 1 -0.61 38.14 6.74
CA GLY A 1 -0.87 37.31 5.54
C GLY A 1 -1.00 35.86 5.98
N LYS A 2 -2.09 35.19 5.62
CA LYS A 2 -2.28 33.77 5.96
C LYS A 2 -1.34 32.94 5.08
N MET A 3 -0.30 32.36 5.68
CA MET A 3 0.56 31.39 5.02
C MET A 3 -0.33 30.20 4.68
N ASN A 4 -0.68 30.04 3.40
CA ASN A 4 -1.58 28.99 2.91
C ASN A 4 -0.90 27.63 3.05
N ARG A 5 -0.96 27.03 4.24
CA ARG A 5 -0.50 25.65 4.45
C ARG A 5 -1.32 24.72 3.57
N LYS A 6 -0.63 23.94 2.75
CA LYS A 6 -1.23 22.84 2.01
C LYS A 6 -1.15 21.56 2.84
N PRO A 7 -2.10 20.61 2.67
CA PRO A 7 -1.99 19.30 3.26
C PRO A 7 -0.62 18.67 2.97
N GLY A 8 0.04 18.18 4.02
CA GLY A 8 1.36 17.56 3.94
C GLY A 8 2.55 18.51 4.02
N ASP A 9 2.35 19.84 3.99
CA ASP A 9 3.40 20.78 4.39
C ASP A 9 3.75 20.56 5.86
N TRP A 10 5.02 20.71 6.21
CA TRP A 10 5.53 20.34 7.53
C TRP A 10 6.41 21.44 8.12
N ASP A 11 6.31 21.64 9.43
CA ASP A 11 7.20 22.55 10.15
C ASP A 11 8.45 21.80 10.61
N CYS A 12 9.62 22.39 10.36
CA CYS A 12 10.86 21.83 10.87
C CYS A 12 10.88 21.86 12.40
N ARG A 13 11.14 20.73 13.06
CA ARG A 13 11.20 20.65 14.53
C ARG A 13 12.37 21.41 15.14
N SER A 14 13.46 21.57 14.39
CA SER A 14 14.66 22.27 14.85
C SER A 14 14.50 23.80 14.77
N CYS A 15 13.96 24.32 13.66
CA CYS A 15 13.92 25.77 13.41
C CYS A 15 12.53 26.36 13.11
N GLN A 16 11.46 25.55 13.20
CA GLN A 16 10.06 25.90 12.99
C GLN A 16 9.74 26.52 11.61
N HIS A 17 10.65 26.35 10.65
CA HIS A 17 10.42 26.80 9.29
C HIS A 17 9.41 25.88 8.59
N LEU A 18 8.38 26.46 7.96
CA LEU A 18 7.44 25.74 7.12
C LEU A 18 8.14 25.25 5.85
N ASN A 19 8.03 23.97 5.54
CA ASN A 19 8.56 23.34 4.34
C ASN A 19 7.43 22.71 3.53
N PHE A 20 7.58 22.74 2.21
CA PHE A 20 6.61 22.11 1.32
C PHE A 20 6.64 20.58 1.45
N SER A 21 5.47 19.95 1.29
CA SER A 21 5.27 18.50 1.44
C SER A 21 6.24 17.60 0.67
N ARG A 22 6.76 18.09 -0.45
CA ARG A 22 7.73 17.41 -1.33
C ARG A 22 9.19 17.49 -0.89
N ARG A 23 9.49 18.16 0.23
CA ARG A 23 10.86 18.29 0.78
C ARG A 23 11.07 17.24 1.88
N ASP A 24 12.19 16.54 1.80
CA ASP A 24 12.67 15.63 2.84
C ASP A 24 13.68 16.28 3.79
N LEU A 25 14.21 17.46 3.45
CA LEU A 25 15.14 18.24 4.26
C LEU A 25 14.61 19.66 4.42
N CYS A 26 14.86 20.27 5.59
CA CYS A 26 14.47 21.64 5.87
C CYS A 26 15.22 22.61 4.96
N GLN A 27 14.49 23.51 4.28
CA GLN A 27 15.07 24.52 3.40
C GLN A 27 15.95 25.53 4.15
N ARG A 28 15.73 25.71 5.46
CA ARG A 28 16.46 26.68 6.27
C ARG A 28 17.69 26.08 6.95
N CYS A 29 17.57 24.92 7.60
CA CYS A 29 18.64 24.36 8.41
C CYS A 29 19.16 22.99 7.93
N GLY A 30 18.56 22.40 6.89
CA GLY A 30 18.98 21.09 6.37
C GLY A 30 18.52 19.88 7.19
N GLU A 31 17.86 20.09 8.34
CA GLU A 31 17.37 19.01 9.19
C GLU A 31 16.39 18.08 8.43
N PRO A 32 16.54 16.75 8.50
CA PRO A 32 15.62 15.83 7.86
C PRO A 32 14.20 15.92 8.42
N ARG A 33 13.23 15.74 7.53
CA ARG A 33 11.82 15.61 7.89
C ARG A 33 11.64 14.39 8.77
N SER A 34 10.93 14.57 9.88
CA SER A 34 10.64 13.46 10.78
C SER A 34 9.64 12.48 10.18
N ALA A 35 9.68 11.23 10.64
CA ALA A 35 8.71 10.22 10.23
C ALA A 35 7.27 10.56 10.64
N ALA A 36 7.05 11.24 11.77
CA ALA A 36 5.69 11.58 12.20
C ALA A 36 5.07 12.72 11.37
N ASP A 37 5.89 13.59 10.79
CA ASP A 37 5.39 14.68 9.95
C ASP A 37 5.07 14.18 8.54
N ARG A 38 5.52 12.98 8.15
CA ARG A 38 5.12 12.28 6.92
C ARG A 38 3.71 11.70 7.12
N GLY A 39 2.71 12.57 7.29
CA GLY A 39 1.31 12.15 7.28
C GLY A 39 1.06 11.28 6.04
N SER A 40 0.75 10.01 6.27
CA SER A 40 0.34 8.97 5.32
C SER A 40 0.83 9.12 3.88
N VAL A 41 2.13 9.40 3.69
CA VAL A 41 2.80 9.15 2.41
C VAL A 41 3.59 7.86 2.59
N GLY A 42 3.00 6.79 2.05
CA GLY A 42 3.34 5.40 2.33
C GLY A 42 4.84 5.12 2.48
N GLY A 43 5.19 4.49 3.60
CA GLY A 43 6.52 3.96 3.83
C GLY A 43 6.81 3.72 5.30
N ALA A 44 6.61 2.47 5.73
CA ALA A 44 6.96 1.90 7.04
C ALA A 44 6.19 2.54 8.22
N LEU A 45 5.21 1.88 8.85
CA LEU A 45 5.31 0.62 9.59
C LEU A 45 3.95 -0.10 9.57
N GLY A 46 3.98 -1.43 9.67
CA GLY A 46 2.81 -2.29 9.64
C GLY A 46 1.75 -1.93 10.68
N GLY A 47 0.49 -2.00 10.25
CA GLY A 47 -0.68 -1.81 11.10
C GLY A 47 -1.94 -1.84 10.25
N ASP A 48 -2.46 -3.06 10.04
CA ASP A 48 -3.87 -3.49 9.98
C ASP A 48 -4.97 -2.71 9.21
N TYR A 49 -4.73 -1.52 8.66
CA TYR A 49 -5.72 -0.75 7.88
C TYR A 49 -5.53 -0.81 6.36
N ALA A 50 -4.54 -1.58 5.86
CA ALA A 50 -4.15 -1.63 4.44
C ALA A 50 -5.12 -2.41 3.52
N ASN A 51 -6.25 -2.90 4.03
CA ASN A 51 -7.02 -3.92 3.31
C ASN A 51 -8.18 -3.38 2.45
N PHE A 52 -8.62 -2.13 2.62
CA PHE A 52 -9.78 -1.62 1.87
C PHE A 52 -9.40 -0.95 0.53
N ASP A 53 -8.19 -0.38 0.42
CA ASP A 53 -7.76 0.35 -0.79
C ASP A 53 -7.02 -0.54 -1.81
N VAL A 54 -6.51 -1.70 -1.38
CA VAL A 54 -5.81 -2.66 -2.23
C VAL A 54 -6.82 -3.71 -2.71
N ARG A 55 -7.09 -3.73 -4.01
CA ARG A 55 -8.08 -4.66 -4.56
C ARG A 55 -7.50 -6.06 -4.66
N PRO A 56 -8.33 -7.12 -4.59
CA PRO A 56 -7.87 -8.48 -4.91
C PRO A 56 -7.14 -8.54 -6.25
N GLY A 57 -5.91 -9.05 -6.23
CA GLY A 57 -5.06 -9.19 -7.41
C GLY A 57 -4.04 -8.08 -7.62
N ASP A 58 -4.21 -6.93 -6.96
CA ASP A 58 -3.18 -5.89 -6.89
C ASP A 58 -1.94 -6.43 -6.17
N TRP A 59 -0.76 -5.92 -6.53
CA TRP A 59 0.50 -6.49 -6.07
C TRP A 59 1.55 -5.43 -5.78
N TYR A 60 2.33 -5.66 -4.72
CA TYR A 60 3.47 -4.82 -4.37
C TYR A 60 4.74 -5.39 -4.98
N CYS A 61 5.48 -4.55 -5.70
CA CYS A 61 6.81 -4.87 -6.19
C CYS A 61 7.84 -4.76 -5.06
N THR A 62 8.92 -5.54 -5.12
CA THR A 62 10.11 -5.46 -4.23
C THR A 62 10.68 -4.05 -4.11
N CYS A 63 10.54 -3.21 -5.14
CA CYS A 63 10.93 -1.80 -5.10
C CYS A 63 10.00 -0.89 -4.26
N GLY A 64 8.97 -1.46 -3.62
CA GLY A 64 7.99 -0.78 -2.77
C GLY A 64 6.79 -0.20 -3.53
N ALA A 65 6.71 -0.35 -4.85
CA ALA A 65 5.63 0.21 -5.66
C ALA A 65 4.38 -0.69 -5.67
N HIS A 66 3.19 -0.09 -5.52
CA HIS A 66 1.89 -0.74 -5.68
C HIS A 66 1.48 -0.81 -7.16
N ASN A 67 1.08 -1.98 -7.65
CA ASN A 67 0.66 -2.20 -9.03
C ASN A 67 -0.74 -2.77 -9.08
N PHE A 68 -1.57 -2.27 -10.01
CA PHE A 68 -2.89 -2.83 -10.26
C PHE A 68 -2.82 -4.26 -10.80
N ALA A 69 -3.84 -5.07 -10.51
CA ALA A 69 -3.94 -6.47 -10.90
C ALA A 69 -3.71 -6.74 -12.39
N SER A 70 -4.08 -5.79 -13.25
CA SER A 70 -3.95 -5.87 -14.70
C SER A 70 -2.51 -5.74 -15.22
N ARG A 71 -1.55 -5.34 -14.38
CA ARG A 71 -0.15 -5.17 -14.79
C ARG A 71 0.66 -6.45 -14.59
N SER A 72 1.36 -6.86 -15.65
CA SER A 72 2.35 -7.94 -15.63
C SER A 72 3.75 -7.46 -15.19
N SER A 73 4.02 -6.15 -15.27
CA SER A 73 5.30 -5.54 -14.87
C SER A 73 5.11 -4.30 -14.01
N CYS A 74 6.12 -4.01 -13.18
CA CYS A 74 6.08 -2.89 -12.26
C CYS A 74 6.13 -1.57 -13.04
N PHE A 75 5.22 -0.64 -12.75
CA PHE A 75 5.18 0.65 -13.44
C PHE A 75 6.41 1.55 -13.17
N LYS A 76 7.13 1.27 -12.08
CA LYS A 76 8.28 2.05 -11.63
C LYS A 76 9.61 1.47 -12.12
N CYS A 77 9.77 0.16 -12.05
CA CYS A 77 11.06 -0.50 -12.34
C CYS A 77 11.00 -1.56 -13.44
N ALA A 78 9.84 -1.77 -14.07
CA ALA A 78 9.59 -2.77 -15.11
C ALA A 78 9.80 -4.24 -14.71
N ALA A 79 10.15 -4.54 -13.45
CA ALA A 79 10.27 -5.90 -12.96
C ALA A 79 8.94 -6.67 -13.11
N PHE A 80 9.02 -7.93 -13.53
CA PHE A 80 7.84 -8.77 -13.74
C PHE A 80 7.21 -9.21 -12.41
N LYS A 81 5.88 -9.30 -12.39
CA LYS A 81 5.07 -9.62 -11.19
C LYS A 81 5.51 -10.93 -10.54
N GLU A 82 5.75 -11.94 -11.35
CA GLU A 82 6.09 -13.31 -10.95
C GLU A 82 7.40 -13.41 -10.15
N GLU A 83 8.38 -12.53 -10.42
CA GLU A 83 9.65 -12.50 -9.69
C GLU A 83 9.68 -11.43 -8.59
N ALA A 84 8.86 -10.38 -8.72
CA ALA A 84 9.00 -9.17 -7.91
C ALA A 84 7.83 -8.91 -6.95
N ALA A 85 6.76 -9.72 -6.95
CA ALA A 85 5.63 -9.51 -6.05
C ALA A 85 5.93 -10.01 -4.62
N VAL A 86 5.94 -9.10 -3.64
CA VAL A 86 6.19 -9.44 -2.22
C VAL A 86 4.92 -9.72 -1.41
N ASN A 87 3.73 -9.53 -1.97
CA ASN A 87 2.45 -9.83 -1.31
C ASN A 87 1.42 -10.47 -2.26
N GLY A 88 1.88 -11.22 -3.26
CA GLY A 88 1.02 -12.11 -4.04
C GLY A 88 0.88 -13.42 -3.28
N GLY A 89 -0.15 -13.55 -2.44
CA GLY A 89 -0.45 -14.80 -1.74
C GLY A 89 -0.52 -15.98 -2.71
N ALA A 90 0.49 -16.84 -2.66
CA ALA A 90 0.43 -18.20 -3.14
C ALA A 90 0.75 -19.13 -1.96
N ALA A 91 -0.27 -19.40 -1.14
CA ALA A 91 -0.37 -20.64 -0.38
C ALA A 91 -1.62 -21.31 -0.97
N GLY A 92 -1.53 -22.38 -1.74
CA GLY A 92 -0.81 -23.61 -1.44
C GLY A 92 -1.89 -24.68 -1.23
N ALA A 93 -1.97 -25.63 -2.15
CA ALA A 93 -2.84 -26.79 -2.05
C ALA A 93 -2.52 -27.61 -0.79
N ALA A 94 -3.53 -27.90 0.03
CA ALA A 94 -3.79 -29.19 0.70
C ALA A 94 -4.83 -29.03 1.82
N GLY A 95 -5.95 -29.76 1.74
CA GLY A 95 -6.87 -29.93 2.88
C GLY A 95 -8.34 -30.01 2.45
N GLY A 96 -8.80 -31.23 2.15
CA GLY A 96 -10.04 -31.47 1.43
C GLY A 96 -11.34 -31.12 2.15
N ARG A 97 -12.40 -30.99 1.33
CA ARG A 97 -13.75 -31.55 1.52
C ARG A 97 -14.49 -31.45 0.18
N ALA A 98 -14.77 -32.64 -0.38
CA ALA A 98 -15.74 -32.95 -1.43
C ALA A 98 -15.87 -31.97 -2.62
N SER A 99 -15.30 -32.38 -3.76
CA SER A 99 -15.67 -31.88 -5.09
C SER A 99 -17.18 -32.05 -5.30
N ARG A 100 -17.96 -30.98 -5.09
CA ARG A 100 -19.37 -30.92 -5.49
C ARG A 100 -19.39 -30.68 -7.01
N PRO A 101 -20.06 -31.53 -7.82
CA PRO A 101 -20.18 -31.29 -9.25
C PRO A 101 -20.91 -29.96 -9.49
N GLY A 102 -20.28 -29.02 -10.21
CA GLY A 102 -20.89 -27.75 -10.64
C GLY A 102 -20.31 -26.45 -10.05
N TRP A 103 -19.33 -26.53 -9.15
CA TRP A 103 -18.75 -25.34 -8.49
C TRP A 103 -17.79 -24.56 -9.42
N LYS A 104 -18.03 -23.25 -9.61
CA LYS A 104 -17.13 -22.35 -10.35
C LYS A 104 -16.53 -21.27 -9.45
N SER A 105 -15.44 -20.66 -9.91
CA SER A 105 -14.81 -19.51 -9.27
C SER A 105 -15.79 -18.34 -9.19
N GLY A 106 -16.19 -17.95 -7.97
CA GLY A 106 -17.14 -16.87 -7.71
C GLY A 106 -18.43 -17.30 -7.01
N ASP A 107 -18.69 -18.60 -6.90
CA ASP A 107 -19.86 -19.11 -6.19
C ASP A 107 -19.65 -18.99 -4.67
N TRP A 108 -20.56 -18.27 -3.99
CA TRP A 108 -20.50 -18.01 -2.55
C TRP A 108 -21.47 -18.92 -1.78
N ILE A 109 -21.03 -19.41 -0.62
CA ILE A 109 -21.85 -20.23 0.29
C ILE A 109 -22.51 -19.32 1.32
N CYS A 110 -23.84 -19.39 1.44
CA CYS A 110 -24.55 -18.83 2.58
C CYS A 110 -24.22 -19.65 3.84
N THR A 111 -23.54 -19.04 4.82
CA THR A 111 -23.15 -19.70 6.07
C THR A 111 -24.22 -19.64 7.17
N SER A 112 -25.35 -19.00 6.90
CA SER A 112 -26.44 -18.81 7.87
C SER A 112 -27.53 -19.85 7.60
N THR A 113 -27.65 -20.86 8.45
CA THR A 113 -28.80 -21.77 8.46
C THR A 113 -29.96 -21.18 9.28
N PRO A 114 -31.23 -21.48 8.94
CA PRO A 114 -31.68 -22.35 7.86
C PRO A 114 -32.23 -21.55 6.67
N CYS A 115 -31.72 -21.89 5.49
CA CYS A 115 -32.48 -21.77 4.25
C CYS A 115 -33.52 -22.91 4.19
#